data_AF-A0A9X9PYL8-F1
#
_entry.id   AF-A0A9X9PYL8-F1
#
_cell.length_a   1.000
_cell.length_b   1.000
_cell.length_c   1.000
_cell.angle_alpha   90.00
_cell.angle_beta   90.00
_cell.angle_gamma   90.00
#
_symmetry.space_group_name_H-M   'P 1'
#
loop_
_entity.id
_entity.type
_entity.pdbx_description
1 polymer ?
#
loop_
_entity_poly.entity_id
_entity_poly.type
_entity_poly.pdbx_seq_one_letter_code
_entity_poly.pdbx_strand_id
1 'polypeptide(L)'
;MDDASETREESLGDEAFDTVNSSIVSGESIRFFVNVNLEVQPTQAAENDSPGGCGLLHTSRKYLKLKNFEEEIRAHRDLDGFLARASIILNETATSLDDVLRAMLCRLAHDPQNTEPDCNLDLFMAMLFTDAGAPTEGKAHLLSDTIQGVTATVTGVQYQQSWICIICTSKALLRRHVCISRLVRPQNWGENSCEVRFVILVLAPPKMKSTKTATEVGRTFATMFLDITFRQELLKTRTEEEFKEALVRQRQLLTMVSQCPALSAKGYSMNSI
;
A
#
# COMPACT_ATOMS: atom_id res chain seq x y z
N MET A 1 26.42 61.73 23.85
CA MET A 1 25.75 61.51 22.55
C MET A 1 25.04 60.19 22.67
N ASP A 2 23.92 60.10 23.39
CA ASP A 2 22.68 60.88 23.21
C ASP A 2 22.30 60.84 21.72
N ASP A 3 21.16 60.31 21.29
CA ASP A 3 19.83 60.63 21.79
C ASP A 3 18.81 59.56 21.35
N ALA A 4 17.70 59.51 22.08
CA ALA A 4 16.54 58.67 21.85
C ALA A 4 15.65 59.21 20.71
N SER A 5 14.81 58.34 20.12
CA SER A 5 13.43 58.71 19.77
C SER A 5 12.60 57.48 19.44
N GLU A 6 11.62 57.22 20.31
CA GLU A 6 10.44 56.40 20.05
C GLU A 6 9.61 57.00 18.90
N THR A 7 8.95 56.14 18.11
CA THR A 7 7.58 56.39 17.65
C THR A 7 6.84 55.06 17.47
N ARG A 8 5.75 54.97 18.22
CA ARG A 8 4.65 54.01 18.17
C ARG A 8 3.64 54.51 17.13
N GLU A 9 3.01 53.63 16.35
CA GLU A 9 1.54 53.53 16.22
C GLU A 9 1.09 52.47 15.21
N GLU A 10 -0.05 51.88 15.55
CA GLU A 10 -0.80 50.79 14.92
C GLU A 10 -1.38 51.21 13.55
N SER A 11 -1.66 50.23 12.67
CA SER A 11 -3.01 49.98 12.13
C SER A 11 -2.99 49.02 10.93
N LEU A 12 -3.77 47.94 11.08
CA LEU A 12 -4.61 47.23 10.11
C LEU A 12 -4.50 47.60 8.62
N GLY A 13 -4.39 46.59 7.75
CA GLY A 13 -4.68 46.73 6.32
C GLY A 13 -4.33 45.49 5.51
N ASP A 14 -5.36 44.90 4.92
CA ASP A 14 -5.41 43.63 4.18
C ASP A 14 -4.88 43.74 2.73
N GLU A 15 -4.69 42.58 2.09
CA GLU A 15 -4.50 42.32 0.65
C GLU A 15 -3.13 42.69 -0.01
N ALA A 16 -2.58 42.00 -1.02
CA ALA A 16 -2.72 40.66 -1.57
C ALA A 16 -1.64 40.46 -2.68
N PHE A 17 -1.44 39.21 -3.09
CA PHE A 17 -0.92 38.70 -4.37
C PHE A 17 0.58 38.56 -4.68
N ASP A 18 0.84 37.32 -5.12
CA ASP A 18 1.79 36.84 -6.12
C ASP A 18 3.30 36.85 -5.84
N THR A 19 3.85 35.64 -5.69
CA THR A 19 4.90 35.22 -6.63
C THR A 19 4.77 33.74 -6.96
N VAL A 20 4.29 33.52 -8.18
CA VAL A 20 4.32 32.30 -8.99
C VAL A 20 5.73 31.72 -9.06
N ASN A 21 5.88 30.42 -8.79
CA ASN A 21 6.96 29.63 -9.39
C ASN A 21 6.35 28.44 -10.13
N SER A 22 6.03 28.70 -11.38
CA SER A 22 5.78 27.72 -12.41
C SER A 22 7.09 27.00 -12.74
N SER A 23 7.05 25.67 -12.72
CA SER A 23 7.94 24.87 -13.57
C SER A 23 7.08 23.80 -14.23
N ILE A 24 6.84 24.05 -15.52
CA ILE A 24 6.07 23.22 -16.43
C ILE A 24 7.07 22.29 -17.15
N VAL A 25 6.72 20.99 -17.16
CA VAL A 25 7.05 19.93 -18.14
C VAL A 25 8.34 19.10 -17.95
N SER A 26 8.12 17.85 -17.53
CA SER A 26 8.36 16.68 -18.40
C SER A 26 7.17 15.73 -18.29
N GLY A 27 6.74 15.21 -19.45
CA GLY A 27 5.49 14.46 -19.64
C GLY A 27 5.38 13.18 -18.80
N GLU A 28 4.12 12.81 -18.54
CA GLU A 28 3.68 11.58 -17.82
C GLU A 28 3.95 11.52 -16.31
N SER A 29 3.38 12.45 -15.54
CA SER A 29 3.02 12.13 -14.15
C SER A 29 1.96 13.11 -13.64
N ILE A 30 0.69 12.69 -13.64
CA ILE A 30 -0.33 13.41 -12.87
C ILE A 30 -0.03 13.15 -11.40
N ARG A 31 0.42 14.18 -10.67
CA ARG A 31 0.56 14.16 -9.21
C ARG A 31 -0.29 15.27 -8.63
N PHE A 32 -1.31 14.91 -7.87
CA PHE A 32 -2.03 15.84 -7.01
C PHE A 32 -1.42 15.78 -5.62
N PHE A 33 -0.96 16.92 -5.12
CA PHE A 33 -0.48 17.07 -3.75
C PHE A 33 -1.59 17.69 -2.92
N VAL A 34 -1.87 17.14 -1.73
CA VAL A 34 -2.53 17.90 -0.67
C VAL A 34 -1.86 17.54 0.65
N ASN A 35 -1.43 18.60 1.35
CA ASN A 35 -0.83 18.56 2.68
C ASN A 35 -1.95 18.55 3.71
N VAL A 36 -1.86 17.73 4.75
CA VAL A 36 -2.89 17.66 5.81
C VAL A 36 -2.29 18.18 7.10
N ASN A 37 -2.72 19.36 7.52
CA ASN A 37 -2.67 19.79 8.92
C ASN A 37 -4.13 19.92 9.39
N LEU A 38 -4.58 18.99 10.24
CA LEU A 38 -5.81 19.17 11.00
C LEU A 38 -5.43 19.70 12.38
N GLU A 39 -5.73 20.97 12.63
CA GLU A 39 -6.01 21.44 13.99
C GLU A 39 -7.54 21.56 14.10
N VAL A 40 -8.15 20.75 14.96
CA VAL A 40 -9.58 20.86 15.28
C VAL A 40 -9.70 21.19 16.76
N GLN A 41 -10.19 22.39 17.08
CA GLN A 41 -10.66 22.74 18.42
C GLN A 41 -12.09 22.19 18.62
N PRO A 42 -12.45 21.76 19.84
CA PRO A 42 -13.80 21.29 20.13
C PRO A 42 -14.69 22.44 20.62
N THR A 43 -15.84 22.65 19.96
CA THR A 43 -16.91 23.50 20.49
C THR A 43 -18.09 22.61 20.88
N GLN A 44 -18.53 22.74 22.13
CA GLN A 44 -19.70 22.05 22.69
C GLN A 44 -21.01 22.66 22.14
N ALA A 45 -21.99 21.83 21.77
CA ALA A 45 -23.39 21.94 22.23
C ALA A 45 -24.36 20.96 21.53
N ALA A 46 -25.11 20.24 22.39
CA ALA A 46 -26.51 19.80 22.29
C ALA A 46 -26.98 18.76 21.25
N GLU A 47 -27.68 17.77 21.82
CA GLU A 47 -28.30 16.57 21.26
C GLU A 47 -29.43 16.88 20.24
N ASN A 48 -29.41 16.18 19.10
CA ASN A 48 -30.58 15.70 18.35
C ASN A 48 -30.14 14.69 17.27
N ASP A 49 -30.96 13.66 17.08
CA ASP A 49 -30.72 12.45 16.27
C ASP A 49 -30.23 12.66 14.82
N SER A 50 -28.97 12.34 14.57
CA SER A 50 -28.47 11.49 13.46
C SER A 50 -26.94 11.52 13.47
N PRO A 51 -26.21 10.40 13.68
CA PRO A 51 -24.76 10.37 13.47
C PRO A 51 -24.43 10.21 11.98
N GLY A 52 -25.33 10.65 11.09
CA GLY A 52 -25.11 10.71 9.65
C GLY A 52 -24.25 11.93 9.31
N GLY A 53 -23.06 12.02 9.90
CA GLY A 53 -22.07 13.03 9.53
C GLY A 53 -21.74 12.88 8.05
N CYS A 54 -22.25 13.80 7.24
CA CYS A 54 -21.95 13.87 5.82
C CYS A 54 -20.50 14.37 5.66
N GLY A 55 -19.60 13.45 5.35
CA GLY A 55 -18.19 13.75 5.06
C GLY A 55 -17.90 13.60 3.57
N LEU A 56 -17.00 14.44 3.06
CA LEU A 56 -16.40 14.24 1.74
C LEU A 56 -15.12 13.41 1.92
N LEU A 57 -15.07 12.25 1.26
CA LEU A 57 -13.88 11.41 1.21
C LEU A 57 -13.22 11.55 -0.16
N HIS A 58 -12.02 12.12 -0.20
CA HIS A 58 -11.22 12.20 -1.42
C HIS A 58 -10.17 11.09 -1.45
N THR A 59 -10.30 10.14 -2.39
CA THR A 59 -9.33 9.06 -2.62
C THR A 59 -8.71 9.23 -4.00
N SER A 60 -7.38 9.25 -4.07
CA SER A 60 -6.63 9.34 -5.34
C SER A 60 -5.94 8.02 -5.68
N ARG A 61 -5.66 7.80 -6.98
CA ARG A 61 -5.02 6.57 -7.49
C ARG A 61 -3.79 6.94 -8.32
N LYS A 62 -2.73 6.13 -8.21
CA LYS A 62 -1.48 6.33 -8.95
C LYS A 62 -0.98 5.00 -9.51
N TYR A 63 -0.60 4.99 -10.78
CA TYR A 63 0.06 3.83 -11.39
C TYR A 63 1.47 3.66 -10.86
N LEU A 64 1.82 2.42 -10.51
CA LEU A 64 3.17 2.02 -10.12
C LEU A 64 3.81 1.24 -11.26
N LYS A 65 5.05 1.61 -11.62
CA LYS A 65 5.84 0.87 -12.62
C LYS A 65 6.19 -0.51 -12.08
N LEU A 66 6.04 -1.55 -12.90
CA LEU A 66 6.45 -2.91 -12.54
C LEU A 66 7.92 -2.97 -12.13
N LYS A 67 8.24 -3.87 -11.20
CA LYS A 67 9.61 -4.11 -10.74
C LYS A 67 10.41 -4.78 -11.86
N ASN A 68 11.52 -4.18 -12.28
CA ASN A 68 12.42 -4.84 -13.23
C ASN A 68 13.39 -5.74 -12.45
N PHE A 69 13.17 -7.05 -12.47
CA PHE A 69 14.01 -8.00 -11.75
C PHE A 69 15.41 -8.18 -12.36
N GLU A 70 15.65 -7.74 -13.59
CA GLU A 70 16.99 -7.78 -14.18
C GLU A 70 17.84 -6.60 -13.70
N GLU A 71 17.32 -5.38 -13.81
CA GLU A 71 18.07 -4.15 -13.49
C GLU A 71 18.05 -3.83 -11.99
N GLU A 72 16.94 -4.12 -11.30
CA GLU A 72 16.75 -3.70 -9.92
C GLU A 72 17.28 -4.76 -8.94
N ILE A 73 18.56 -4.65 -8.59
CA ILE A 73 19.23 -5.46 -7.54
C ILE A 73 18.42 -5.51 -6.23
N ARG A 74 17.63 -4.45 -5.98
CA ARG A 74 16.79 -4.35 -4.79
C ARG A 74 15.70 -5.42 -4.73
N ALA A 75 15.14 -5.84 -5.88
CA ALA A 75 14.14 -6.90 -5.94
C ALA A 75 14.71 -8.23 -5.40
N HIS A 76 15.95 -8.57 -5.78
CA HIS A 76 16.67 -9.73 -5.27
C HIS A 76 16.90 -9.66 -3.77
N ARG A 77 17.46 -8.53 -3.31
CA ARG A 77 17.80 -8.32 -1.89
C ARG A 77 16.57 -8.27 -0.98
N ASP A 78 15.46 -7.72 -1.45
CA ASP A 78 14.22 -7.72 -0.69
C ASP A 78 13.65 -9.13 -0.59
N LEU A 79 13.76 -9.96 -1.64
CA LEU A 79 13.37 -11.37 -1.55
C LEU A 79 14.31 -12.19 -0.65
N ASP A 80 15.62 -12.02 -0.74
CA ASP A 80 16.56 -12.74 0.14
C ASP A 80 16.36 -12.36 1.62
N GLY A 81 16.16 -11.06 1.88
CA GLY A 81 15.84 -10.57 3.23
C GLY A 81 14.47 -11.03 3.73
N PHE A 82 13.51 -11.20 2.81
CA PHE A 82 12.20 -11.76 3.09
C PHE A 82 12.28 -13.24 3.44
N LEU A 83 12.88 -14.08 2.61
CA LEU A 83 12.85 -15.55 2.76
C LEU A 83 13.34 -16.01 4.13
N ALA A 84 14.33 -15.28 4.68
CA ALA A 84 14.89 -15.56 5.99
C ALA A 84 13.95 -15.22 7.17
N ARG A 85 13.00 -14.30 7.00
CA ARG A 85 12.25 -13.68 8.12
C ARG A 85 10.76 -13.50 7.86
N ALA A 86 10.25 -13.98 6.74
CA ALA A 86 8.86 -13.84 6.36
C ALA A 86 7.94 -14.69 7.22
N SER A 87 6.80 -14.11 7.58
CA SER A 87 5.69 -14.80 8.19
C SER A 87 4.73 -15.27 7.09
N ILE A 88 4.65 -16.58 6.84
CA ILE A 88 3.81 -17.15 5.78
C ILE A 88 2.69 -17.98 6.39
N ILE A 89 1.46 -17.45 6.38
CA ILE A 89 0.29 -18.17 6.88
C ILE A 89 -0.31 -18.98 5.72
N LEU A 90 -0.17 -20.30 5.78
CA LEU A 90 -0.84 -21.20 4.87
C LEU A 90 -2.21 -21.60 5.40
N ASN A 91 -3.19 -21.69 4.51
CA ASN A 91 -4.53 -22.20 4.79
C ASN A 91 -5.28 -21.40 5.85
N GLU A 92 -5.23 -20.07 5.74
CA GLU A 92 -6.02 -19.18 6.58
C GLU A 92 -7.52 -19.36 6.29
N THR A 93 -8.29 -19.56 7.36
CA THR A 93 -9.74 -19.83 7.29
C THR A 93 -10.59 -18.61 7.58
N ALA A 94 -9.97 -17.51 8.03
CA ALA A 94 -10.63 -16.25 8.28
C ALA A 94 -11.43 -15.75 7.05
N THR A 95 -12.62 -15.23 7.32
CA THR A 95 -13.56 -14.73 6.31
C THR A 95 -13.59 -13.20 6.23
N SER A 96 -13.14 -12.52 7.28
CA SER A 96 -13.00 -11.07 7.31
C SER A 96 -11.55 -10.66 7.06
N LEU A 97 -11.34 -9.51 6.41
CA LEU A 97 -9.99 -8.96 6.21
C LEU A 97 -9.33 -8.61 7.54
N ASP A 98 -10.13 -8.09 8.47
CA ASP A 98 -9.75 -7.73 9.83
C ASP A 98 -9.15 -8.93 10.60
N ASP A 99 -9.80 -10.09 10.56
CA ASP A 99 -9.28 -11.32 11.18
C ASP A 99 -8.01 -11.82 10.50
N VAL A 100 -7.91 -11.72 9.17
CA VAL A 100 -6.68 -12.08 8.43
C VAL A 100 -5.51 -11.19 8.86
N LEU A 101 -5.73 -9.87 8.96
CA LEU A 101 -4.71 -8.92 9.39
C LEU A 101 -4.31 -9.13 10.86
N ARG A 102 -5.27 -9.40 11.75
CA ARG A 102 -4.96 -9.79 13.13
C ARG A 102 -4.13 -11.06 13.18
N ALA A 103 -4.48 -12.10 12.42
CA ALA A 103 -3.70 -13.34 12.37
C ALA A 103 -2.25 -13.09 11.89
N MET A 104 -2.07 -12.25 10.87
CA MET A 104 -0.76 -11.84 10.38
C MET A 104 0.07 -11.09 11.44
N LEU A 105 -0.54 -10.10 12.11
CA LEU A 105 0.12 -9.31 13.15
C LEU A 105 0.42 -10.15 14.40
N CYS A 106 -0.49 -11.03 14.81
CA CYS A 106 -0.27 -12.00 15.88
C CYS A 106 0.95 -12.88 15.57
N ARG A 107 1.02 -13.45 14.37
CA ARG A 107 2.17 -14.29 13.99
C ARG A 107 3.47 -13.51 14.00
N LEU A 108 3.45 -12.24 13.58
CA LEU A 108 4.61 -11.36 13.66
C LEU A 108 5.07 -11.10 15.09
N ALA A 109 4.14 -10.86 16.02
CA ALA A 109 4.45 -10.59 17.42
C ALA A 109 5.02 -11.79 18.17
N HIS A 110 4.58 -13.01 17.82
CA HIS A 110 4.99 -14.25 18.47
C HIS A 110 6.26 -14.87 17.87
N ASP A 111 6.76 -14.35 16.76
CA ASP A 111 7.98 -14.86 16.13
C ASP A 111 9.23 -14.36 16.91
N PRO A 112 10.00 -15.25 17.55
CA PRO A 112 11.17 -14.89 18.35
C PRO A 112 12.29 -14.24 17.53
N GLN A 113 12.28 -14.39 16.20
CA GLN A 113 13.29 -13.82 15.30
C GLN A 113 12.88 -12.43 14.76
N ASN A 114 11.61 -12.06 14.96
CA ASN A 114 11.01 -10.82 14.47
C ASN A 114 10.39 -9.96 15.57
N THR A 115 10.59 -10.32 16.84
CA THR A 115 10.06 -9.58 17.99
C THR A 115 10.49 -8.12 17.95
N GLU A 116 9.53 -7.23 17.73
CA GLU A 116 9.68 -5.79 17.90
C GLU A 116 9.38 -5.43 19.36
N PRO A 117 10.21 -4.60 20.02
CA PRO A 117 10.08 -4.31 21.45
C PRO A 117 8.79 -3.55 21.83
N ASP A 118 8.10 -2.96 20.84
CA ASP A 118 6.86 -2.18 21.01
C ASP A 118 5.79 -2.57 19.97
N CYS A 119 5.60 -3.89 19.79
CA CYS A 119 4.62 -4.41 18.84
C CYS A 119 3.19 -4.28 19.38
N ASN A 120 2.57 -3.10 19.25
CA ASN A 120 1.17 -2.90 19.61
C ASN A 120 0.23 -3.26 18.43
N LEU A 121 -0.46 -4.39 18.54
CA LEU A 121 -1.37 -4.88 17.50
C LEU A 121 -2.51 -3.90 17.22
N ASP A 122 -3.11 -3.31 18.28
CA ASP A 122 -4.24 -2.40 18.15
C ASP A 122 -3.83 -1.12 17.41
N LEU A 123 -2.61 -0.63 17.67
CA LEU A 123 -2.03 0.50 16.93
C LEU A 123 -1.88 0.17 15.43
N PHE A 124 -1.36 -1.02 15.10
CA PHE A 124 -1.22 -1.43 13.70
C PHE A 124 -2.58 -1.60 13.01
N MET A 125 -3.56 -2.20 13.68
CA MET A 125 -4.91 -2.33 13.16
C MET A 125 -5.54 -0.96 12.89
N ALA A 126 -5.39 0.00 13.80
CA ALA A 126 -5.88 1.36 13.63
C ALA A 126 -5.17 2.13 12.50
N MET A 127 -3.91 1.78 12.16
CA MET A 127 -3.20 2.39 11.03
C MET A 127 -3.52 1.73 9.69
N LEU A 128 -3.94 0.45 9.68
CA LEU A 128 -4.27 -0.29 8.47
C LEU A 128 -5.60 0.16 7.88
N PHE A 129 -6.51 0.64 8.73
CA PHE A 129 -7.81 1.13 8.34
C PHE A 129 -7.96 2.64 8.59
N THR A 130 -8.44 3.39 7.61
CA THR A 130 -8.61 4.85 7.73
C THR A 130 -9.85 5.25 8.54
N ASP A 131 -10.71 4.29 8.89
CA ASP A 131 -11.98 4.50 9.59
C ASP A 131 -11.90 4.24 11.10
N ALA A 132 -10.69 3.97 11.65
CA ALA A 132 -10.45 3.63 13.05
C ALA A 132 -10.89 4.70 14.09
N GLY A 133 -11.51 5.80 13.66
CA GLY A 133 -12.08 6.86 14.51
C GLY A 133 -13.59 7.08 14.38
N ALA A 134 -14.30 6.36 13.50
CA ALA A 134 -15.74 6.52 13.31
C ALA A 134 -16.45 5.16 13.43
N PRO A 135 -17.16 4.86 14.53
CA PRO A 135 -17.92 3.63 14.67
C PRO A 135 -19.14 3.71 13.75
N THR A 136 -18.97 3.29 12.49
CA THR A 136 -20.10 3.02 11.62
C THR A 136 -20.23 1.52 11.50
N GLU A 137 -21.18 0.97 12.28
CA GLU A 137 -21.64 -0.40 12.14
C GLU A 137 -21.98 -0.66 10.66
N GLY A 138 -21.18 -1.50 10.01
CA GLY A 138 -21.59 -2.20 8.79
C GLY A 138 -21.13 -1.68 7.43
N LYS A 139 -20.08 -0.86 7.28
CA LYS A 139 -19.59 -0.49 5.92
C LYS A 139 -18.07 -0.61 5.77
N ALA A 140 -17.68 -1.39 4.76
CA ALA A 140 -16.33 -1.67 4.26
C ALA A 140 -15.22 -0.79 4.84
N HIS A 141 -14.38 -1.38 5.70
CA HIS A 141 -13.17 -0.73 6.17
C HIS A 141 -12.32 -0.27 4.99
N LEU A 142 -12.03 1.03 4.92
CA LEU A 142 -11.16 1.56 3.88
C LEU A 142 -9.71 1.36 4.31
N LEU A 143 -8.95 0.65 3.48
CA LEU A 143 -7.54 0.40 3.71
C LEU A 143 -6.71 1.65 3.42
N SER A 144 -5.74 1.94 4.29
CA SER A 144 -4.92 3.16 4.22
C SER A 144 -4.02 3.24 2.98
N ASP A 145 -3.34 2.14 2.63
CA ASP A 145 -2.44 2.09 1.46
C ASP A 145 -2.43 0.67 0.89
N THR A 146 -2.73 0.54 -0.40
CA THR A 146 -2.84 -0.75 -1.08
C THR A 146 -2.22 -0.72 -2.47
N ILE A 147 -1.62 -1.85 -2.86
CA ILE A 147 -1.18 -2.13 -4.23
C ILE A 147 -2.00 -3.31 -4.74
N GLN A 148 -2.62 -3.12 -5.90
CA GLN A 148 -3.36 -4.15 -6.61
C GLN A 148 -2.99 -4.14 -8.10
N GLY A 149 -3.08 -5.30 -8.73
CA GLY A 149 -2.95 -5.40 -10.18
C GLY A 149 -4.16 -4.76 -10.85
N VAL A 150 -3.95 -4.05 -11.95
CA VAL A 150 -5.03 -3.47 -12.74
C VAL A 150 -4.82 -3.72 -14.22
N THR A 151 -5.91 -3.79 -14.98
CA THR A 151 -5.91 -3.88 -16.44
C THR A 151 -6.76 -2.76 -16.99
N ALA A 152 -6.18 -1.95 -17.87
CA ALA A 152 -6.91 -0.91 -18.59
C ALA A 152 -7.78 -1.56 -19.66
N THR A 153 -9.08 -1.28 -19.61
CA THR A 153 -10.07 -1.74 -20.58
C THR A 153 -10.78 -0.53 -21.20
N VAL A 154 -11.50 -0.75 -22.29
CA VAL A 154 -12.28 0.31 -22.97
C VAL A 154 -13.34 0.96 -22.07
N THR A 155 -13.80 0.27 -21.02
CA THR A 155 -14.80 0.76 -20.06
C THR A 155 -14.18 1.30 -18.77
N GLY A 156 -12.85 1.29 -18.63
CA GLY A 156 -12.14 1.78 -17.45
C GLY A 156 -11.12 0.79 -16.91
N VAL A 157 -10.74 0.97 -15.65
CA VAL A 157 -9.71 0.17 -14.97
C VAL A 157 -10.36 -1.01 -14.24
N GLN A 158 -9.99 -2.23 -14.63
CA GLN A 158 -10.42 -3.45 -13.97
C GLN A 158 -9.34 -3.92 -12.99
N TYR A 159 -9.73 -4.21 -11.75
CA TYR A 159 -8.81 -4.76 -10.76
C TYR A 159 -8.59 -6.25 -11.02
N GLN A 160 -7.33 -6.68 -10.95
CA GLN A 160 -7.01 -8.10 -10.94
C GLN A 160 -7.57 -8.73 -9.66
N GLN A 161 -8.29 -9.81 -9.86
CA GLN A 161 -8.88 -10.59 -8.79
C GLN A 161 -7.83 -11.50 -8.16
N SER A 162 -8.12 -11.99 -6.96
CA SER A 162 -7.34 -12.99 -6.21
C SER A 162 -6.19 -12.55 -5.31
N TRP A 163 -5.73 -11.31 -5.33
CA TRP A 163 -4.70 -10.88 -4.38
C TRP A 163 -4.79 -9.39 -4.04
N ILE A 164 -4.30 -9.04 -2.86
CA ILE A 164 -4.15 -7.64 -2.41
C ILE A 164 -2.85 -7.49 -1.63
N CYS A 165 -2.13 -6.40 -1.88
CA CYS A 165 -0.98 -6.00 -1.08
C CYS A 165 -1.33 -4.77 -0.26
N ILE A 166 -1.23 -4.87 1.05
CA ILE A 166 -1.52 -3.82 2.02
C ILE A 166 -0.20 -3.33 2.59
N ILE A 167 -0.05 -2.01 2.64
CA ILE A 167 1.18 -1.35 3.04
C ILE A 167 0.89 -0.51 4.28
N CYS A 168 1.77 -0.60 5.27
CA CYS A 168 1.71 0.26 6.44
C CYS A 168 3.12 0.74 6.80
N THR A 169 3.23 2.04 7.04
CA THR A 169 4.47 2.66 7.50
C THR A 169 4.28 3.19 8.92
N SER A 170 5.09 2.73 9.87
CA SER A 170 4.97 3.11 11.29
C SER A 170 6.32 3.38 11.94
N LYS A 171 6.37 4.41 12.80
CA LYS A 171 7.56 4.75 13.60
C LYS A 171 7.86 3.73 14.69
N ALA A 172 6.88 2.91 15.08
CA ALA A 172 7.03 1.86 16.10
C ALA A 172 7.87 0.67 15.61
N LEU A 173 8.07 0.54 14.30
CA LEU A 173 8.83 -0.55 13.70
C LEU A 173 10.31 -0.18 13.63
N LEU A 174 11.21 -1.06 14.08
CA LEU A 174 12.65 -0.90 13.87
C LEU A 174 13.08 -1.51 12.53
N ARG A 175 12.33 -2.51 12.05
CA ARG A 175 12.66 -3.28 10.85
C ARG A 175 11.44 -3.42 9.93
N ARG A 176 11.71 -3.89 8.72
CA ARG A 176 10.67 -4.24 7.76
C ARG A 176 10.20 -5.65 7.99
N HIS A 177 8.90 -5.84 7.91
CA HIS A 177 8.25 -7.12 8.01
C HIS A 177 7.33 -7.32 6.82
N VAL A 178 7.24 -8.56 6.36
CA VAL A 178 6.32 -8.94 5.31
C VAL A 178 5.62 -10.21 5.76
N CYS A 179 4.30 -10.19 5.72
CA CYS A 179 3.47 -11.34 6.00
C CYS A 179 2.69 -11.68 4.73
N ILE A 180 2.61 -12.96 4.39
CA ILE A 180 1.78 -13.43 3.28
C ILE A 180 0.81 -14.46 3.84
N SER A 181 -0.48 -14.25 3.60
CA SER A 181 -1.53 -15.19 3.98
C SER A 181 -2.20 -15.75 2.74
N ARG A 182 -2.35 -17.08 2.70
CA ARG A 182 -3.10 -17.80 1.69
C ARG A 182 -4.40 -18.31 2.27
N LEU A 183 -5.52 -17.81 1.74
CA LEU A 183 -6.87 -18.15 2.19
C LEU A 183 -7.34 -19.49 1.59
N VAL A 184 -7.97 -20.31 2.43
CA VAL A 184 -8.56 -21.61 2.01
C VAL A 184 -9.70 -21.42 1.02
N ARG A 185 -10.48 -20.34 1.17
CA ARG A 185 -11.59 -19.98 0.29
C ARG A 185 -11.41 -18.56 -0.22
N PRO A 186 -11.80 -18.26 -1.47
CA PRO A 186 -11.74 -16.90 -1.99
C PRO A 186 -12.70 -16.02 -1.19
N GLN A 187 -12.25 -14.81 -0.82
CA GLN A 187 -13.03 -13.86 -0.04
C GLN A 187 -13.34 -12.60 -0.86
N ASN A 188 -14.49 -11.99 -0.60
CA ASN A 188 -14.92 -10.74 -1.21
C ASN A 188 -15.00 -9.67 -0.14
N TRP A 189 -14.19 -8.61 -0.25
CA TRP A 189 -14.13 -7.52 0.72
C TRP A 189 -14.46 -6.14 0.13
N GLY A 190 -15.08 -6.12 -1.05
CA GLY A 190 -15.54 -4.90 -1.70
C GLY A 190 -15.37 -4.97 -3.22
N GLU A 191 -15.78 -3.91 -3.90
CA GLU A 191 -15.83 -3.83 -5.36
C GLU A 191 -14.46 -4.01 -6.04
N ASN A 192 -13.38 -3.54 -5.38
CA ASN A 192 -12.02 -3.66 -5.88
C ASN A 192 -11.30 -4.92 -5.37
N SER A 193 -11.91 -5.70 -4.49
CA SER A 193 -11.30 -6.84 -3.78
C SER A 193 -12.19 -8.07 -3.85
N CYS A 194 -12.40 -8.53 -5.08
CA CYS A 194 -13.16 -9.74 -5.39
C CYS A 194 -12.25 -10.97 -5.47
N GLU A 195 -12.76 -12.08 -4.95
CA GLU A 195 -12.17 -13.41 -4.95
C GLU A 195 -10.74 -13.48 -4.39
N VAL A 196 -10.41 -12.61 -3.45
CA VAL A 196 -9.08 -12.52 -2.85
C VAL A 196 -8.71 -13.87 -2.23
N ARG A 197 -7.55 -14.38 -2.62
CA ARG A 197 -6.95 -15.64 -2.14
C ARG A 197 -5.64 -15.39 -1.40
N PHE A 198 -4.96 -14.30 -1.73
CA PHE A 198 -3.68 -13.94 -1.15
C PHE A 198 -3.74 -12.54 -0.58
N VAL A 199 -3.33 -12.40 0.68
CA VAL A 199 -3.13 -11.11 1.32
C VAL A 199 -1.65 -10.97 1.59
N ILE A 200 -1.06 -9.86 1.17
CA ILE A 200 0.34 -9.53 1.40
C ILE A 200 0.35 -8.28 2.27
N LEU A 201 0.91 -8.36 3.47
CA LEU A 201 1.05 -7.25 4.39
C LEU A 201 2.51 -6.84 4.47
N VAL A 202 2.82 -5.59 4.13
CA VAL A 202 4.17 -5.02 4.23
C VAL A 202 4.18 -3.92 5.28
N LEU A 203 4.99 -4.12 6.32
CA LEU A 203 5.19 -3.18 7.42
C LEU A 203 6.61 -2.60 7.35
N ALA A 204 6.77 -1.28 7.42
CA ALA A 204 8.10 -0.66 7.40
C ALA A 204 8.22 0.60 8.29
N PRO A 205 9.42 0.93 8.78
CA PRO A 205 9.69 2.25 9.36
C PRO A 205 9.70 3.38 8.32
N PRO A 206 9.33 4.62 8.70
CA PRO A 206 9.37 5.78 7.82
C PRO A 206 10.80 6.28 7.55
N LYS A 207 11.73 6.09 8.49
CA LYS A 207 13.12 6.56 8.37
C LYS A 207 13.96 5.56 7.57
N MET A 208 13.66 5.43 6.29
CA MET A 208 14.36 4.52 5.38
C MET A 208 14.97 5.26 4.18
N LYS A 209 16.12 4.80 3.69
CA LYS A 209 16.70 5.30 2.43
C LYS A 209 15.67 5.11 1.29
N SER A 210 15.67 5.99 0.29
CA SER A 210 14.66 6.06 -0.81
C SER A 210 14.26 4.70 -1.41
N THR A 211 15.21 3.77 -1.58
CA THR A 211 14.98 2.42 -2.17
C THR A 211 14.61 1.33 -1.16
N LYS A 212 14.31 1.69 0.10
CA LYS A 212 13.98 0.74 1.17
C LYS A 212 12.57 0.94 1.72
N THR A 213 11.72 1.66 1.02
CA THR A 213 10.34 1.98 1.47
C THR A 213 9.44 0.74 1.44
N ALA A 214 8.34 0.82 2.19
CA ALA A 214 7.30 -0.21 2.18
C ALA A 214 6.70 -0.41 0.77
N THR A 215 6.50 0.70 0.04
CA THR A 215 6.07 0.70 -1.36
C THR A 215 7.00 -0.06 -2.29
N GLU A 216 8.32 0.09 -2.16
CA GLU A 216 9.28 -0.63 -3.00
C GLU A 216 9.29 -2.15 -2.75
N VAL A 217 9.12 -2.54 -1.48
CA VAL A 217 8.97 -3.96 -1.11
C VAL A 217 7.64 -4.50 -1.63
N GLY A 218 6.53 -3.78 -1.40
CA GLY A 218 5.20 -4.15 -1.90
C GLY A 218 5.19 -4.27 -3.43
N ARG A 219 5.86 -3.38 -4.15
CA ARG A 219 6.00 -3.42 -5.62
C ARG A 219 6.73 -4.67 -6.11
N THR A 220 7.68 -5.19 -5.34
CA THR A 220 8.39 -6.45 -5.66
C THR A 220 7.43 -7.63 -5.62
N PHE A 221 6.67 -7.79 -4.53
CA PHE A 221 5.69 -8.88 -4.42
C PHE A 221 4.52 -8.69 -5.37
N ALA A 222 3.99 -7.49 -5.49
CA ALA A 222 2.92 -7.16 -6.44
C ALA A 222 3.30 -7.60 -7.86
N THR A 223 4.53 -7.31 -8.30
CA THR A 223 4.99 -7.71 -9.64
C THR A 223 5.02 -9.23 -9.81
N MET A 224 5.41 -9.99 -8.78
CA MET A 224 5.38 -11.46 -8.84
C MET A 224 3.95 -12.00 -8.91
N PHE A 225 3.04 -11.44 -8.12
CA PHE A 225 1.64 -11.87 -8.01
C PHE A 225 0.76 -11.47 -9.21
N LEU A 226 1.24 -10.60 -10.10
CA LEU A 226 0.57 -10.33 -11.39
C LEU A 226 0.48 -11.59 -12.26
N ASP A 227 1.45 -12.51 -12.15
CA ASP A 227 1.48 -13.75 -12.91
C ASP A 227 0.41 -14.73 -12.37
N ILE A 228 -0.52 -15.11 -13.24
CA ILE A 228 -1.61 -16.05 -12.91
C ILE A 228 -1.06 -17.45 -12.64
N THR A 229 -0.08 -17.89 -13.42
CA THR A 229 0.52 -19.23 -13.33
C THR A 229 1.23 -19.38 -11.99
N PHE A 230 1.97 -18.35 -11.59
CA PHE A 230 2.61 -18.30 -10.28
C PHE A 230 1.59 -18.41 -9.14
N ARG A 231 0.48 -17.68 -9.21
CA ARG A 231 -0.59 -17.77 -8.21
C ARG A 231 -1.19 -19.18 -8.12
N GLN A 232 -1.37 -19.85 -9.26
CA GLN A 232 -1.84 -21.24 -9.28
C GLN A 232 -0.83 -22.21 -8.68
N GLU A 233 0.47 -21.98 -8.88
CA GLU A 233 1.53 -22.74 -8.23
C GLU A 233 1.51 -22.56 -6.71
N LEU A 234 1.38 -21.32 -6.24
CA LEU A 234 1.26 -21.00 -4.81
C LEU A 234 0.03 -21.62 -4.14
N LEU A 235 -1.04 -21.95 -4.88
CA LEU A 235 -2.19 -22.67 -4.33
C LEU A 235 -1.89 -24.17 -4.11
N LYS A 236 -0.91 -24.73 -4.81
CA LYS A 236 -0.56 -26.17 -4.73
C LYS A 236 0.41 -26.49 -3.59
N THR A 237 1.12 -25.50 -3.07
CA THR A 237 2.12 -25.69 -2.01
C THR A 237 1.46 -26.15 -0.71
N ARG A 238 2.14 -27.01 0.04
CA ARG A 238 1.63 -27.57 1.31
C ARG A 238 2.42 -27.08 2.52
N THR A 239 3.69 -26.75 2.32
CA THR A 239 4.61 -26.29 3.37
C THR A 239 5.09 -24.87 3.11
N GLU A 240 5.54 -24.19 4.17
CA GLU A 240 6.08 -22.83 4.05
C GLU A 240 7.37 -22.83 3.21
N GLU A 241 8.15 -23.90 3.28
CA GLU A 241 9.38 -24.11 2.50
C GLU A 241 9.08 -24.19 1.00
N GLU A 242 8.08 -24.98 0.60
CA GLU A 242 7.64 -25.06 -0.80
C GLU A 242 7.15 -23.71 -1.32
N PHE A 243 6.44 -22.95 -0.48
CA PHE A 243 5.98 -21.60 -0.81
C PHE A 243 7.17 -20.64 -1.03
N LYS A 244 8.17 -20.69 -0.14
CA LYS A 244 9.41 -19.91 -0.24
C LYS A 244 10.20 -20.29 -1.49
N GLU A 245 10.28 -21.58 -1.81
CA GLU A 245 10.95 -22.06 -3.02
C GLU A 245 10.24 -21.58 -4.30
N ALA A 246 8.91 -21.60 -4.32
CA ALA A 246 8.13 -21.08 -5.45
C ALA A 246 8.40 -19.58 -5.69
N LEU A 247 8.53 -18.77 -4.63
CA LEU A 247 8.92 -17.37 -4.75
C LEU A 247 10.33 -17.22 -5.36
N VAL A 248 11.28 -18.07 -4.96
CA VAL A 248 12.64 -18.06 -5.54
C VAL A 248 12.61 -18.41 -7.02
N ARG A 249 11.84 -19.43 -7.42
CA ARG A 249 11.65 -19.81 -8.82
C ARG A 249 11.03 -18.67 -9.63
N GLN A 250 10.00 -18.02 -9.11
CA GLN A 250 9.37 -16.89 -9.80
C GLN A 250 10.32 -15.71 -9.99
N ARG A 251 11.18 -15.42 -9.01
CA ARG A 251 12.25 -14.43 -9.17
C ARG A 251 13.18 -14.77 -10.32
N GLN A 252 13.61 -16.03 -10.43
CA GLN A 252 14.48 -16.48 -11.52
C GLN A 252 13.79 -16.31 -12.87
N LEU A 253 12.53 -16.72 -12.99
CA LEU A 253 11.71 -16.54 -14.19
C LEU A 253 11.61 -15.06 -14.58
N LEU A 254 11.26 -14.17 -13.65
CA LEU A 254 11.16 -12.73 -13.92
C LEU A 254 12.50 -12.08 -14.29
N THR A 255 13.62 -12.66 -13.84
CA THR A 255 14.96 -12.20 -14.23
C THR A 255 15.30 -12.63 -15.66
N MET A 256 14.85 -13.83 -16.07
CA MET A 256 15.10 -14.37 -17.41
C MET A 256 14.13 -13.81 -18.46
N VAL A 257 12.87 -13.55 -18.10
CA VAL A 257 11.85 -13.04 -19.04
C VAL A 257 12.17 -11.61 -19.52
N SER A 258 12.87 -10.79 -18.71
CA SER A 258 13.37 -9.49 -19.15
C SER A 258 14.38 -9.59 -20.32
N GLN A 259 14.99 -10.76 -20.56
CA GLN A 259 15.92 -11.00 -21.66
C GLN A 259 15.23 -11.29 -23.00
N CYS A 260 13.90 -11.44 -23.03
CA CYS A 260 13.10 -11.54 -24.25
C CYS A 260 12.20 -10.30 -24.40
N PRO A 261 12.65 -9.24 -25.09
CA PRO A 261 11.78 -8.14 -25.48
C PRO A 261 10.94 -8.57 -26.70
N ALA A 262 9.95 -9.43 -26.49
CA ALA A 262 8.98 -9.74 -27.52
C ALA A 262 7.64 -10.07 -26.88
N LEU A 263 6.66 -9.17 -27.12
CA LEU A 263 5.19 -9.31 -27.03
C LEU A 263 4.49 -8.17 -26.26
N SER A 264 4.79 -6.90 -26.55
CA SER A 264 3.78 -5.84 -26.48
C SER A 264 4.10 -4.64 -27.39
N ALA A 265 4.44 -4.92 -28.65
CA ALA A 265 4.52 -3.91 -29.71
C ALA A 265 4.13 -4.52 -31.06
N LYS A 266 2.89 -4.99 -31.17
CA LYS A 266 2.16 -5.05 -32.44
C LYS A 266 0.87 -4.28 -32.16
N GLY A 267 0.73 -3.03 -32.59
CA GLY A 267 0.75 -2.67 -34.00
C GLY A 267 -0.57 -3.08 -34.64
N TYR A 268 -1.71 -2.62 -34.09
CA TYR A 268 -2.98 -2.62 -34.83
C TYR A 268 -2.89 -1.50 -35.87
N SER A 269 -2.21 -1.77 -36.98
CA SER A 269 -2.50 -1.10 -38.24
C SER A 269 -3.66 -1.87 -38.86
N MET A 270 -4.87 -1.34 -38.70
CA MET A 270 -6.00 -1.77 -39.50
C MET A 270 -6.03 -0.86 -40.72
N ASN A 271 -5.62 -1.42 -41.86
CA ASN A 271 -5.72 -0.79 -43.16
C ASN A 271 -7.19 -0.51 -43.48
N SER A 272 -7.44 0.71 -43.95
CA SER A 272 -8.65 1.13 -44.66
C SER A 272 -8.90 0.24 -45.88
N ILE A 273 -10.13 -0.26 -46.01
CA ILE A 273 -10.90 -0.28 -47.26
C ILE A 273 -12.35 0.05 -46.89
#